data_AF-A0A7G7BSQ2-F1
#
_entry.id   AF-A0A7G7BSQ2-F1
#
_cell.length_a   1.000
_cell.length_b   1.000
_cell.length_c   1.000
_cell.angle_alpha   90.00
_cell.angle_beta   90.00
_cell.angle_gamma   90.00
#
_symmetry.space_group_name_H-M   'P 1'
#
loop_
_entity.id
_entity.type
_entity.pdbx_description
1 polymer ?
#
loop_
_entity_poly.entity_id
_entity_poly.type
_entity_poly.pdbx_seq_one_letter_code
_entity_poly.pdbx_strand_id
1 'polypeptide(L)'
;MRISAAQKTENENRIRAAMDRLLRGEMPPGGKCDIKTLANEAAVDRTAFYGTRPYAHLRTEFERRLQTLQDVGEIPDPREAQITRLKAEITKLRERLAQSEQTVEELTDFRGQALARLAAQHEEIHWLREVAAGASRVSRLPASRTTVNGSCS
;
A
#
# COMPACT_ATOMS: atom_id res chain seq x y z
N MET A 1 -34.33 9.06 -42.23
CA MET A 1 -34.61 7.61 -42.18
C MET A 1 -35.80 7.40 -41.25
N ARG A 2 -37.00 7.09 -41.78
CA ARG A 2 -38.18 6.77 -40.95
C ARG A 2 -38.14 5.28 -40.65
N ILE A 3 -37.87 4.94 -39.40
CA ILE A 3 -37.89 3.56 -38.89
C ILE A 3 -39.36 3.18 -38.65
N SER A 4 -39.78 1.98 -39.07
CA SER A 4 -41.15 1.53 -38.81
C SER A 4 -41.38 1.31 -37.31
N ALA A 5 -42.63 1.36 -36.85
CA ALA A 5 -42.95 1.11 -35.44
C ALA A 5 -42.44 -0.28 -34.98
N ALA A 6 -42.60 -1.30 -35.83
CA ALA A 6 -42.10 -2.64 -35.57
C ALA A 6 -40.55 -2.68 -35.44
N GLN A 7 -39.83 -2.00 -36.34
CA GLN A 7 -38.38 -1.89 -36.27
C GLN A 7 -37.92 -1.13 -35.02
N LYS A 8 -38.66 -0.10 -34.59
CA LYS A 8 -38.37 0.62 -33.35
C LYS A 8 -38.49 -0.31 -32.15
N THR A 9 -39.59 -1.06 -32.04
CA THR A 9 -39.80 -2.03 -30.95
C THR A 9 -38.72 -3.10 -30.94
N GLU A 10 -38.35 -3.65 -32.10
CA GLU A 10 -37.28 -4.64 -32.21
C GLU A 10 -35.94 -4.08 -31.73
N ASN A 11 -35.59 -2.86 -32.14
CA ASN A 11 -34.38 -2.20 -31.67
C ASN A 11 -34.40 -1.97 -30.15
N GLU A 12 -35.52 -1.54 -29.58
CA GLU A 12 -35.64 -1.38 -28.13
C GLU A 12 -35.45 -2.71 -27.38
N ASN A 13 -36.00 -3.80 -27.89
CA ASN A 13 -35.82 -5.13 -27.32
C ASN A 13 -34.35 -5.56 -27.34
N ARG A 14 -33.65 -5.36 -28.48
CA ARG A 14 -32.22 -5.65 -28.59
C ARG A 14 -31.38 -4.79 -27.65
N ILE A 15 -31.72 -3.50 -27.51
CA ILE A 15 -31.06 -2.60 -26.56
C ILE A 15 -31.27 -3.09 -25.12
N ARG A 16 -32.50 -3.42 -24.70
CA ARG A 16 -32.76 -3.92 -23.33
C ARG A 16 -32.05 -5.24 -23.07
N ALA A 17 -32.02 -6.16 -24.02
CA ALA A 17 -31.28 -7.42 -23.89
C ALA A 17 -29.76 -7.18 -23.74
N ALA A 18 -29.18 -6.28 -24.54
CA ALA A 18 -27.77 -5.89 -24.40
C ALA A 18 -27.51 -5.18 -23.06
N MET A 19 -28.43 -4.33 -22.61
CA MET A 19 -28.38 -3.66 -21.32
C MET A 19 -28.26 -4.67 -20.18
N ASP A 20 -29.12 -5.68 -20.16
CA ASP A 20 -29.13 -6.70 -19.11
C ASP A 20 -27.85 -7.55 -19.12
N ARG A 21 -27.29 -7.89 -20.29
CA ARG A 21 -25.99 -8.58 -20.38
C ARG A 21 -24.87 -7.72 -19.80
N LEU A 22 -24.82 -6.44 -20.19
CA LEU A 22 -23.78 -5.54 -19.71
C LEU A 22 -23.85 -5.33 -18.19
N LEU A 23 -25.05 -5.17 -17.64
CA LEU A 23 -25.24 -4.99 -16.20
C LEU A 23 -24.92 -6.26 -15.38
N ARG A 24 -24.94 -7.46 -16.00
CA ARG A 24 -24.45 -8.71 -15.39
C ARG A 24 -22.93 -8.88 -15.47
N GLY A 25 -22.22 -7.96 -16.13
CA GLY A 25 -20.78 -8.03 -16.35
C GLY A 25 -20.35 -8.89 -17.55
N GLU A 26 -21.29 -9.30 -18.41
CA GLU A 26 -20.99 -10.01 -19.66
C GLU A 26 -20.49 -9.01 -20.73
N MET A 27 -19.25 -8.55 -20.56
CA MET A 27 -18.63 -7.59 -21.48
C MET A 27 -18.13 -8.28 -22.75
N PRO A 28 -18.37 -7.72 -23.95
CA PRO A 28 -17.69 -8.17 -25.15
C PRO A 28 -16.18 -7.85 -25.07
N PRO A 29 -15.31 -8.57 -25.80
CA PRO A 29 -13.87 -8.35 -25.77
C PRO A 29 -13.48 -6.89 -26.01
N GLY A 30 -12.78 -6.28 -25.05
CA GLY A 30 -12.37 -4.88 -25.10
C GLY A 30 -13.47 -3.86 -24.78
N GLY A 31 -14.74 -4.28 -24.69
CA GLY A 31 -15.89 -3.45 -24.34
C GLY A 31 -15.98 -3.13 -22.85
N LYS A 32 -16.60 -1.99 -22.53
CA LYS A 32 -16.84 -1.52 -21.15
C LYS A 32 -18.33 -1.49 -20.87
N CYS A 33 -18.70 -1.36 -19.60
CA CYS A 33 -20.09 -1.11 -19.23
C CYS A 33 -20.50 0.34 -19.54
N ASP A 34 -20.50 0.73 -20.83
CA ASP A 34 -20.76 2.08 -21.31
C ASP A 34 -21.77 2.14 -22.48
N ILE A 35 -22.29 3.34 -22.77
CA ILE A 35 -23.26 3.57 -23.85
C ILE A 35 -22.69 3.22 -25.23
N LYS A 36 -21.37 3.32 -25.42
CA LYS A 36 -20.74 2.98 -26.70
C LYS A 36 -20.84 1.49 -26.96
N THR A 37 -20.53 0.67 -25.96
CA THR A 37 -20.62 -0.79 -26.02
C THR A 37 -22.06 -1.22 -26.14
N LEU A 38 -22.99 -0.60 -25.39
CA LEU A 38 -24.43 -0.84 -25.52
C LEU A 38 -24.94 -0.61 -26.96
N ALA A 39 -24.54 0.50 -27.59
CA ALA A 39 -24.93 0.83 -28.96
C ALA A 39 -24.40 -0.20 -29.97
N ASN A 40 -23.13 -0.60 -29.82
CA ASN A 40 -22.48 -1.60 -30.67
C ASN A 40 -23.17 -2.97 -30.54
N GLU A 41 -23.40 -3.44 -29.31
CA GLU A 41 -24.05 -4.72 -29.01
C GLU A 41 -25.51 -4.76 -29.50
N ALA A 42 -26.21 -3.62 -29.45
CA ALA A 42 -27.55 -3.49 -29.99
C ALA A 42 -27.57 -3.26 -31.51
N ALA A 43 -26.41 -3.11 -32.17
CA ALA A 43 -26.28 -2.69 -33.57
C ALA A 43 -27.16 -1.47 -33.91
N VAL A 44 -27.09 -0.44 -33.07
CA VAL A 44 -27.76 0.86 -33.26
C VAL A 44 -26.71 1.97 -33.22
N ASP A 45 -26.92 3.01 -34.02
CA ASP A 45 -26.05 4.18 -33.99
C ASP A 45 -26.03 4.84 -32.59
N ARG A 46 -24.82 5.10 -32.06
CA ARG A 46 -24.63 5.68 -30.73
C ARG A 46 -25.39 7.00 -30.54
N THR A 47 -25.53 7.81 -31.58
CA THR A 47 -26.24 9.11 -31.48
C THR A 47 -27.73 8.95 -31.19
N ALA A 48 -28.32 7.77 -31.46
CA ALA A 48 -29.73 7.49 -31.21
C ALA A 48 -30.11 7.51 -29.71
N PHE A 49 -29.11 7.48 -28.82
CA PHE A 49 -29.24 7.57 -27.36
C PHE A 49 -29.16 9.00 -26.80
N TYR A 50 -28.94 10.02 -27.63
CA TYR A 50 -28.69 11.39 -27.17
C TYR A 50 -29.77 12.38 -27.63
N GLY A 51 -29.98 13.45 -26.85
CA GLY A 51 -30.94 14.50 -27.16
C GLY A 51 -32.38 13.99 -27.22
N THR A 52 -33.13 14.41 -28.24
CA THR A 52 -34.55 14.04 -28.46
C THR A 52 -34.71 12.80 -29.36
N ARG A 53 -33.66 11.99 -29.48
CA ARG A 53 -33.63 10.81 -30.36
C ARG A 53 -34.45 9.63 -29.77
N PRO A 54 -34.84 8.66 -30.61
CA PRO A 54 -35.82 7.62 -30.25
C PRO A 54 -35.47 6.79 -29.01
N TYR A 55 -34.18 6.61 -28.69
CA TYR A 55 -33.72 5.74 -27.61
C TYR A 55 -33.04 6.49 -26.46
N ALA A 56 -33.22 7.82 -26.37
CA ALA A 56 -32.66 8.62 -25.27
C ALA A 56 -33.13 8.13 -23.88
N HIS A 57 -34.37 7.69 -23.78
CA HIS A 57 -34.93 7.15 -22.54
C HIS A 57 -34.23 5.84 -22.09
N LEU A 58 -33.78 5.00 -23.03
CA LEU A 58 -33.05 3.75 -22.71
C LEU A 58 -31.65 4.02 -22.18
N ARG A 59 -31.02 5.12 -22.61
CA ARG A 59 -29.77 5.59 -22.01
C ARG A 59 -29.99 5.97 -20.54
N THR A 60 -31.01 6.78 -20.25
CA THR A 60 -31.33 7.19 -18.88
C THR A 60 -31.65 5.97 -18.00
N GLU A 61 -32.36 4.99 -18.54
CA GLU A 61 -32.63 3.73 -17.86
C GLU A 61 -31.34 2.97 -17.53
N PHE A 62 -30.45 2.80 -18.51
CA PHE A 62 -29.16 2.12 -18.29
C PHE A 62 -28.30 2.83 -17.25
N GLU A 63 -28.15 4.16 -17.38
CA GLU A 63 -27.38 4.97 -16.43
C GLU A 63 -27.95 4.87 -15.01
N ARG A 64 -29.28 4.92 -14.86
CA ARG A 64 -29.93 4.74 -13.56
C ARG A 64 -29.67 3.36 -12.97
N ARG A 65 -29.82 2.29 -13.76
CA ARG A 65 -29.57 0.92 -13.29
C ARG A 65 -28.10 0.72 -12.92
N LEU A 66 -27.18 1.24 -13.72
CA LEU A 66 -25.75 1.21 -13.44
C LEU A 66 -25.43 1.94 -12.12
N GLN A 67 -26.03 3.11 -11.90
CA GLN A 67 -25.87 3.85 -10.65
C GLN A 67 -26.39 3.05 -9.46
N THR A 68 -27.56 2.41 -9.57
CA THR A 68 -28.11 1.57 -8.50
C THR A 68 -27.17 0.42 -8.14
N LEU A 69 -26.52 -0.22 -9.12
CA LEU A 69 -25.52 -1.27 -8.84
C LEU A 69 -24.29 -0.70 -8.12
N GLN A 70 -23.79 0.45 -8.57
CA GLN A 70 -22.67 1.14 -7.93
C GLN A 70 -22.99 1.56 -6.49
N ASP A 71 -24.21 2.03 -6.21
CA ASP A 71 -24.66 2.42 -4.87
C ASP A 71 -24.69 1.23 -3.90
N VAL A 72 -24.94 0.02 -4.41
CA VAL A 72 -24.88 -1.25 -3.65
C VAL A 72 -23.45 -1.81 -3.60
N GLY A 73 -22.48 -1.17 -4.27
CA GLY A 73 -21.07 -1.56 -4.29
C GLY A 73 -20.72 -2.58 -5.36
N GLU A 74 -21.64 -2.90 -6.28
CA GLU A 74 -21.35 -3.75 -7.43
C GLU A 74 -20.71 -2.95 -8.56
N ILE A 75 -19.64 -3.51 -9.14
CA ILE A 75 -18.96 -2.94 -10.31
C ILE A 75 -19.14 -3.94 -11.46
N PRO A 76 -20.12 -3.72 -12.36
CA PRO A 76 -20.41 -4.65 -13.44
C PRO A 76 -19.24 -4.88 -14.39
N ASP A 77 -18.42 -3.86 -14.66
CA ASP A 77 -17.22 -4.03 -15.49
C ASP A 77 -16.13 -4.77 -14.70
N PRO A 78 -15.79 -6.03 -15.05
CA PRO A 78 -14.81 -6.82 -14.32
C PRO A 78 -13.41 -6.18 -14.34
N ARG A 79 -13.08 -5.41 -15.39
CA ARG A 79 -11.79 -4.71 -15.46
C ARG A 79 -11.76 -3.55 -14.48
N GLU A 80 -12.84 -2.79 -14.35
CA GLU A 80 -12.92 -1.70 -13.37
C GLU A 80 -12.92 -2.23 -11.94
N ALA A 81 -13.61 -3.35 -11.70
CA ALA A 81 -13.57 -4.08 -10.43
C ALA A 81 -12.13 -4.51 -10.09
N GLN A 82 -11.42 -5.09 -11.05
CA GLN A 82 -10.02 -5.49 -10.89
C GLN A 82 -9.10 -4.30 -10.65
N ILE A 83 -9.26 -3.19 -11.39
CA ILE A 83 -8.48 -1.97 -11.19
C ILE A 83 -8.69 -1.42 -9.78
N THR A 84 -9.93 -1.36 -9.31
CA THR A 84 -10.27 -0.87 -7.97
C THR A 84 -9.62 -1.74 -6.89
N ARG A 85 -9.74 -3.07 -7.03
CA ARG A 85 -9.07 -4.03 -6.14
C ARG A 85 -7.55 -3.85 -6.14
N LEU A 86 -6.93 -3.79 -7.31
CA LEU A 86 -5.47 -3.64 -7.44
C LEU A 86 -4.99 -2.32 -6.83
N LYS A 87 -5.73 -1.22 -7.00
CA LYS A 87 -5.41 0.05 -6.33
C LYS A 87 -5.45 -0.08 -4.81
N ALA A 88 -6.47 -0.74 -4.27
CA ALA A 88 -6.57 -0.98 -2.83
C ALA A 88 -5.42 -1.85 -2.31
N GLU A 89 -5.07 -2.91 -3.05
CA GLU A 89 -3.92 -3.77 -2.72
C GLU A 89 -2.59 -3.01 -2.77
N ILE A 90 -2.36 -2.16 -3.79
CA ILE A 90 -1.17 -1.32 -3.92
C ILE A 90 -1.06 -0.35 -2.73
N THR A 91 -2.15 0.31 -2.34
CA THR A 91 -2.16 1.21 -1.19
C THR A 91 -1.78 0.46 0.09
N LYS A 92 -2.38 -0.71 0.34
CA LYS A 92 -2.09 -1.54 1.51
C LYS A 92 -0.63 -2.02 1.52
N LEU A 93 -0.08 -2.41 0.37
CA LEU A 93 1.31 -2.86 0.26
C LEU A 93 2.29 -1.71 0.51
N ARG A 94 2.00 -0.51 0.01
CA ARG A 94 2.81 0.69 0.26
C ARG A 94 2.84 1.06 1.74
N GLU A 95 1.69 1.01 2.41
CA GLU A 95 1.59 1.27 3.85
C GLU A 95 2.43 0.26 4.65
N ARG A 96 2.30 -1.03 4.34
CA ARG A 96 3.09 -2.09 4.98
C ARG A 96 4.59 -1.92 4.73
N LEU A 97 4.97 -1.52 3.52
CA LEU A 97 6.38 -1.27 3.17
C LEU A 97 6.94 -0.12 4.00
N ALA A 98 6.24 1.02 4.05
CA ALA A 98 6.66 2.17 4.84
C ALA A 98 6.80 1.82 6.33
N GLN A 99 5.85 1.04 6.89
CA GLN A 99 5.94 0.59 8.28
C GLN A 99 7.14 -0.34 8.51
N SER A 100 7.43 -1.23 7.56
CA SER A 100 8.60 -2.11 7.63
C SER A 100 9.90 -1.33 7.55
N GLU A 101 9.99 -0.34 6.66
CA GLU A 101 11.17 0.53 6.51
C GLU A 101 11.43 1.31 7.80
N GLN A 102 10.39 1.91 8.39
CA GLN A 102 10.50 2.59 9.68
C GLN A 102 10.99 1.64 10.79
N THR A 103 10.42 0.43 10.87
CA THR A 103 10.84 -0.57 11.88
C THR A 103 12.31 -0.97 11.71
N VAL A 104 12.76 -1.12 10.46
CA VAL A 104 14.16 -1.45 10.16
C VAL A 104 15.09 -0.32 10.57
N GLU A 105 14.71 0.93 10.32
CA GLU A 105 15.46 2.10 10.75
C GLU A 105 15.59 2.15 12.28
N GLU A 106 14.48 2.04 13.01
CA GLU A 106 14.46 2.04 14.48
C GLU A 106 15.33 0.91 15.08
N LEU A 107 15.24 -0.31 14.53
CA LEU A 107 16.06 -1.43 14.98
C LEU A 107 17.54 -1.26 14.65
N THR A 108 17.85 -0.64 13.52
CA THR A 108 19.24 -0.36 13.11
C THR A 108 19.86 0.67 14.03
N ASP A 109 19.15 1.75 14.35
CA ASP A 109 19.59 2.77 15.28
C ASP A 109 19.77 2.21 16.69
N PHE A 110 18.79 1.42 17.16
CA PHE A 110 18.88 0.75 18.45
C PHE A 110 20.11 -0.16 18.54
N ARG A 111 20.34 -0.97 17.50
CA ARG A 111 21.53 -1.83 17.42
C ARG A 111 22.82 -1.02 17.48
N GLY A 112 22.89 0.09 16.75
CA GLY A 112 24.05 1.00 16.77
C GLY A 112 24.34 1.53 18.17
N GLN A 113 23.32 2.03 18.87
CA GLN A 113 23.44 2.53 20.24
C GLN A 113 23.84 1.43 21.24
N ALA A 114 23.25 0.23 21.12
CA ALA A 114 23.57 -0.89 22.00
C ALA A 114 25.03 -1.32 21.85
N LEU A 115 25.53 -1.41 20.61
CA LEU A 115 26.93 -1.74 20.35
C LEU A 115 27.89 -0.68 20.89
N ALA A 116 27.57 0.61 20.70
CA ALA A 116 28.38 1.70 21.25
C ALA A 116 28.46 1.65 22.79
N ARG A 117 27.35 1.37 23.47
CA ARG A 117 27.31 1.22 24.93
C ARG A 117 28.13 0.02 25.40
N LEU A 118 28.01 -1.13 24.72
CA LEU A 118 28.79 -2.33 25.05
C LEU A 118 30.29 -2.09 24.86
N ALA A 119 30.70 -1.40 23.79
CA ALA A 119 32.09 -1.04 23.56
C ALA A 119 32.63 -0.12 24.66
N ALA A 120 31.89 0.95 25.02
CA ALA A 120 32.27 1.86 26.09
C ALA A 120 32.38 1.14 27.46
N GLN A 121 31.43 0.26 27.78
CA GLN A 121 31.49 -0.54 29.00
C GLN A 121 32.69 -1.51 29.01
N HIS A 122 33.01 -2.10 27.85
CA HIS A 122 34.15 -2.99 27.73
C HIS A 122 35.47 -2.26 27.97
N GLU A 123 35.65 -1.08 27.38
CA GLU A 123 36.82 -0.23 27.60
C GLU A 123 36.95 0.18 29.07
N GLU A 124 35.86 0.59 29.71
CA GLU A 124 35.85 0.97 31.13
C GLU A 124 36.25 -0.21 32.03
N ILE A 125 35.73 -1.41 31.77
CA ILE A 125 36.12 -2.62 32.51
C ILE A 125 37.62 -2.89 32.35
N HIS A 126 38.15 -2.70 31.15
CA HIS A 126 39.58 -2.87 30.88
C HIS A 126 40.41 -1.87 31.69
N TRP A 127 40.04 -0.59 31.63
CA TRP A 127 40.69 0.48 32.38
C TRP A 127 40.65 0.23 33.91
N LEU A 128 39.48 -0.11 34.45
CA LEU A 128 39.32 -0.42 35.88
C LEU A 128 40.19 -1.60 36.32
N ARG A 129 40.32 -2.64 35.48
CA ARG A 129 41.19 -3.79 35.75
C ARG A 129 42.66 -3.41 35.76
N GLU A 130 43.11 -2.57 34.83
CA GLU A 130 44.48 -2.07 34.79
C GLU A 130 44.82 -1.24 36.03
N VAL A 131 43.92 -0.33 36.43
CA VAL A 131 44.07 0.50 37.64
C VAL A 131 44.14 -0.38 38.89
N ALA A 132 43.24 -1.36 39.03
CA ALA A 132 43.24 -2.28 40.17
C ALA A 132 44.52 -3.12 40.25
N ALA A 133 45.01 -3.61 39.11
CA ALA A 133 46.28 -4.34 39.05
C ALA A 133 47.48 -3.45 39.43
N GLY A 134 47.51 -2.19 38.97
CA GLY A 134 48.52 -1.21 39.36
C GLY A 134 48.50 -0.89 40.86
N ALA A 135 47.32 -0.70 41.44
CA ALA A 135 47.14 -0.46 42.87
C ALA A 135 47.56 -1.65 43.75
N SER A 136 47.44 -2.89 43.26
CA SER A 136 47.90 -4.07 43.99
C SER A 136 49.44 -4.19 44.08
N ARG A 137 50.19 -3.48 43.23
CA ARG A 137 51.66 -3.44 43.23
C ARG A 137 52.24 -2.42 44.22
N VAL A 138 51.68 -2.31 45.43
CA VAL A 138 52.25 -1.47 46.49
C VAL A 138 53.56 -2.11 46.98
N SER A 139 54.70 -1.58 46.58
CA SER A 139 55.99 -1.93 47.18
C SER A 139 56.11 -1.31 48.57
N ARG A 140 56.44 -2.13 49.58
CA ARG A 140 56.87 -1.63 50.89
C ARG A 140 58.11 -0.75 50.70
N LEU A 141 58.01 0.51 51.09
CA LEU A 141 59.17 1.38 51.20
C LEU A 141 60.17 0.75 52.20
N PRO A 142 61.47 0.74 51.90
CA PRO A 142 62.47 0.20 52.81
C PRO A 142 62.42 0.99 54.13
N ALA A 143 62.36 0.26 55.26
CA ALA A 143 62.41 0.88 56.58
C ALA A 143 63.69 1.71 56.70
N SER A 144 63.55 2.96 57.16
CA SER A 144 64.67 3.87 57.40
C SER A 144 65.70 3.19 58.29
N ARG A 145 66.90 2.93 57.75
CA ARG A 145 68.05 2.46 58.53
C ARG A 145 68.34 3.48 59.63
N THR A 146 68.00 3.15 60.86
CA THR A 146 68.49 3.87 62.04
C THR A 146 70.01 3.69 62.08
N THR A 147 70.74 4.69 61.60
CA THR A 147 72.18 4.78 61.84
C THR A 147 72.37 5.06 63.32
N VAL A 148 72.69 4.01 64.08
CA VAL A 148 73.22 4.14 65.43
C VAL A 148 74.57 4.83 65.32
N ASN A 149 74.59 6.13 65.57
CA ASN A 149 75.82 6.87 65.86
C ASN A 149 76.30 6.45 67.26
N GLY A 150 77.26 5.53 67.35
CA GLY A 150 78.08 5.28 68.54
C GLY A 150 79.54 5.35 68.12
N SER A 151 80.24 6.45 68.39
CA SER A 151 80.94 6.82 69.64
C SER A 151 82.28 6.09 69.79
N CYS A 152 83.33 6.92 69.92
CA CYS A 152 84.76 6.62 69.85
C CYS A 152 85.27 5.64 70.93
N SER A 153 86.31 4.88 70.60
CA SER A 153 87.53 4.67 71.40
C SER A 153 88.62 4.06 70.51
#